data_AF-A0AAJ2R5T7-F1
#
_entry.id   AF-A0AAJ2R5T7-F1
#
_cell.length_a   1.000
_cell.length_b   1.000
_cell.length_c   1.000
_cell.angle_alpha   90.00
_cell.angle_beta   90.00
_cell.angle_gamma   90.00
#
_symmetry.space_group_name_H-M   'P 1'
#
loop_
_entity.id
_entity.type
_entity.pdbx_description
1 polymer ?
#
loop_
_entity_poly.entity_id
_entity_poly.type
_entity_poly.pdbx_seq_one_letter_code
_entity_poly.pdbx_strand_id
1 'polypeptide(L)'
;MKIISLNRELTIDARNLAFNVDEDLTPDLMSFMSYGALKLSGEGRVLRVSLPQDSDEDFDYQNVSTLEGKLATAAAKVQHATEKRQRMLKDLAEQMNLDLD
;
A
#
# COMPACT_ATOMS: atom_id res chain seq x y z
N MET A 1 -8.10 -2.02 3.11
CA MET A 1 -7.05 -1.07 3.48
C MET A 1 -7.54 0.38 3.36
N LYS A 2 -7.44 1.13 4.45
CA LYS A 2 -7.87 2.52 4.62
C LYS A 2 -6.94 3.28 5.57
N ILE A 3 -6.91 4.61 5.48
CA ILE A 3 -6.17 5.44 6.43
C ILE A 3 -7.03 5.62 7.69
N ILE A 4 -6.47 5.27 8.85
CA ILE A 4 -7.15 5.45 10.15
C ILE A 4 -6.91 6.86 10.67
N SER A 5 -5.66 7.32 10.67
CA SER A 5 -5.27 8.60 11.27
C SER A 5 -3.92 9.08 10.78
N LEU A 6 -3.64 10.38 10.94
CA LEU A 6 -2.31 10.94 10.78
C LEU A 6 -1.41 10.50 11.96
N ASN A 7 -0.27 9.88 11.66
CA ASN A 7 0.76 9.55 12.63
C ASN A 7 1.63 10.78 12.89
N ARG A 8 1.28 11.55 13.92
CA ARG A 8 2.00 12.79 14.28
C ARG A 8 3.43 12.57 14.74
N GLU A 9 3.77 11.38 15.26
CA GLU A 9 5.10 11.08 15.75
C GLU A 9 6.11 10.90 14.61
N LEU A 10 5.64 10.38 13.47
CA LEU A 10 6.45 10.12 12.29
C LEU A 10 6.22 11.15 11.17
N THR A 11 5.29 12.08 11.37
CA THR A 11 5.07 13.23 10.49
C THR A 11 6.11 14.30 10.80
N ILE A 12 6.88 14.70 9.79
CA ILE A 12 7.95 15.69 9.95
C ILE A 12 7.45 17.09 9.59
N ASP A 13 6.79 17.22 8.44
CA ASP A 13 6.26 18.49 7.92
C ASP A 13 5.11 18.22 6.93
N ALA A 14 4.50 19.30 6.40
CA ALA A 14 3.42 19.20 5.41
C ALA A 14 3.84 18.50 4.09
N ARG A 15 5.15 18.28 3.90
CA ARG A 15 5.72 17.56 2.74
C ARG A 15 6.03 16.10 3.07
N ASN A 16 6.13 15.74 4.34
CA ASN A 16 6.49 14.41 4.84
C ASN A 16 5.48 13.99 5.90
N LEU A 17 4.36 13.48 5.43
CA LEU A 17 3.26 13.02 6.28
C LEU A 17 3.35 11.52 6.51
N ALA A 18 3.03 11.10 7.72
CA ALA A 18 2.88 9.69 8.05
C ALA A 18 1.43 9.40 8.44
N PHE A 19 0.91 8.27 8.00
CA PHE A 19 -0.47 7.84 8.21
C PHE A 19 -0.49 6.44 8.81
N ASN A 20 -1.33 6.23 9.81
CA ASN A 20 -1.65 4.91 10.32
C ASN A 20 -2.73 4.29 9.43
N VAL A 21 -2.50 3.06 8.98
CA VAL A 21 -3.45 2.29 8.18
C VAL A 21 -4.01 1.11 8.99
N ASP A 22 -5.15 0.58 8.57
CA ASP A 22 -5.86 -0.52 9.22
C ASP A 22 -5.24 -1.91 9.00
N GLU A 23 -4.42 -2.04 7.95
CA GLU A 23 -3.79 -3.28 7.53
C GLU A 23 -2.27 -3.08 7.36
N ASP A 24 -1.50 -4.17 7.46
CA ASP A 24 -0.04 -4.11 7.27
C ASP A 24 0.33 -3.88 5.79
N LEU A 25 1.21 -2.90 5.57
CA LEU A 25 1.78 -2.55 4.28
C LEU A 25 2.86 -3.55 3.92
N THR A 26 2.53 -4.43 2.97
CA THR A 26 3.49 -5.39 2.44
C THR A 26 4.36 -4.74 1.36
N PRO A 27 5.59 -5.25 1.13
CA PRO A 27 6.45 -4.77 0.06
C PRO A 27 5.79 -4.84 -1.33
N ASP A 28 4.98 -5.88 -1.57
CA ASP A 28 4.22 -6.04 -2.80
C ASP A 28 3.23 -4.88 -2.99
N LEU A 29 2.46 -4.53 -1.95
CA LEU A 29 1.55 -3.39 -1.94
C LEU A 29 2.28 -2.08 -2.24
N MET A 30 3.41 -1.87 -1.58
CA MET A 30 4.25 -0.69 -1.80
C MET A 30 4.77 -0.59 -3.25
N SER A 31 5.08 -1.72 -3.88
CA SER A 31 5.52 -1.76 -5.28
C SER A 31 4.42 -1.35 -6.27
N PHE A 32 3.15 -1.60 -5.94
CA PHE A 32 2.01 -1.20 -6.76
C PHE A 32 1.57 0.26 -6.53
N MET A 33 2.00 0.85 -5.42
CA MET A 33 1.73 2.25 -5.09
C MET A 33 2.83 3.16 -5.66
N SER A 34 2.77 3.39 -6.96
CA SER A 34 3.48 4.52 -7.58
C SER A 34 2.52 5.68 -7.77
N TYR A 35 2.78 6.80 -7.09
CA TYR A 35 2.00 8.03 -7.21
C TYR A 35 2.86 9.14 -7.78
N GLY A 36 2.77 9.38 -9.10
CA GLY A 36 3.39 10.54 -9.75
C GLY A 36 4.82 10.78 -9.29
N ALA A 37 5.06 11.93 -8.64
CA ALA A 37 6.36 12.29 -8.07
C ALA A 37 6.44 12.13 -6.53
N LEU A 38 5.40 11.60 -5.88
CA LEU A 38 5.39 11.29 -4.45
C LEU A 38 6.18 10.01 -4.16
N LYS A 39 7.04 10.07 -3.15
CA LYS A 39 7.70 8.89 -2.60
C LYS A 39 6.82 8.31 -1.50
N LEU A 40 6.27 7.13 -1.76
CA LEU A 40 5.51 6.34 -0.80
C LEU A 40 6.44 5.29 -0.20
N SER A 41 6.53 5.25 1.12
CA SER A 41 7.22 4.18 1.86
C SER A 41 6.30 3.67 2.96
N GLY A 42 6.32 2.38 3.25
CA GLY A 42 5.41 1.78 4.21
C GLY A 42 6.12 0.69 4.98
N GLU A 43 5.95 0.71 6.30
CA GLU A 43 6.50 -0.30 7.20
C GLU A 43 5.46 -0.65 8.26
N GLY A 44 5.09 -1.93 8.33
CA GLY A 44 4.00 -2.40 9.16
C GLY A 44 2.71 -1.63 8.84
N ARG A 45 2.08 -1.02 9.84
CA ARG A 45 0.82 -0.25 9.68
C ARG A 45 1.03 1.25 9.49
N VAL A 46 2.24 1.68 9.13
CA VAL A 46 2.53 3.10 8.92
C VAL A 46 2.91 3.36 7.46
N LEU A 47 2.10 4.17 6.80
CA LEU A 47 2.36 4.69 5.46
C LEU A 47 2.99 6.08 5.56
N ARG A 48 4.19 6.23 5.04
CA ARG A 48 4.89 7.51 4.92
C ARG A 48 4.79 8.02 3.49
N VAL A 49 4.40 9.28 3.36
CA VAL A 49 4.18 9.98 2.09
C VAL A 49 5.08 11.20 2.07
N SER A 50 6.02 11.21 1.14
CA SER A 50 6.94 12.33 0.93
C SER A 50 6.67 12.98 -0.43
N LEU A 51 6.39 14.28 -0.41
CA LEU A 51 6.38 15.14 -1.59
C LEU A 51 7.82 15.34 -2.09
N PRO A 52 8.03 15.40 -3.42
CA PRO A 52 9.33 15.73 -3.99
C PRO A 52 9.71 17.17 -3.60
N GLN A 53 11.02 17.45 -3.50
CA GLN A 53 11.51 18.76 -3.07
C GLN A 53 11.09 19.90 -4.01
N ASP A 54 10.89 19.59 -5.30
CA ASP A 54 10.41 20.52 -6.34
C ASP A 54 8.88 20.70 -6.36
N SER A 55 8.14 20.16 -5.39
CA SER A 55 6.70 20.42 -5.29
C SER A 55 6.48 21.80 -4.67
N ASP A 56 5.95 22.73 -5.47
CA ASP A 56 5.44 24.03 -5.00
C ASP A 56 4.06 23.91 -4.31
N GLU A 57 3.45 22.71 -4.34
CA GLU A 57 2.16 22.44 -3.71
C GLU A 57 2.31 21.69 -2.38
N ASP A 58 1.58 22.15 -1.36
CA ASP A 58 1.41 21.47 -0.07
C ASP A 58 0.46 20.28 -0.17
N PHE A 59 0.61 19.29 0.71
CA PHE A 59 -0.27 18.13 0.76
C PHE A 59 -1.65 18.53 1.29
N ASP A 60 -2.65 18.57 0.41
CA ASP A 60 -4.03 18.91 0.78
C ASP A 60 -4.91 17.67 1.09
N TYR A 61 -6.16 17.91 1.47
CA TYR A 61 -7.14 16.86 1.78
C TYR A 61 -7.59 16.06 0.54
N GLN A 62 -7.57 16.66 -0.66
CA GLN A 62 -7.90 15.94 -1.88
C GLN A 62 -6.83 14.90 -2.23
N ASN A 63 -5.57 15.19 -1.91
CA ASN A 63 -4.45 14.27 -2.03
C ASN A 63 -4.63 13.06 -1.10
N VAL A 64 -5.14 13.25 0.12
CA VAL A 64 -5.44 12.14 1.06
C VAL A 64 -6.51 11.21 0.48
N SER A 65 -7.64 11.74 0.00
CA SER A 65 -8.71 10.93 -0.58
C SER A 65 -8.24 10.15 -1.82
N THR A 66 -7.43 10.80 -2.68
CA THR A 66 -6.82 10.14 -3.83
C THR A 66 -5.83 9.04 -3.40
N LEU A 67 -5.08 9.26 -2.32
CA LEU A 67 -4.19 8.26 -1.73
C LEU A 67 -4.97 7.04 -1.22
N GLU A 68 -6.08 7.26 -0.50
CA GLU A 68 -6.96 6.19 -0.04
C GLU A 68 -7.55 5.37 -1.18
N GLY A 69 -8.02 6.02 -2.24
CA GLY A 69 -8.55 5.33 -3.42
C GLY A 69 -7.49 4.42 -4.08
N LYS A 70 -6.23 4.89 -4.14
CA LYS A 70 -5.13 4.08 -4.67
C LYS A 70 -4.67 2.99 -3.71
N LEU A 71 -4.66 3.22 -2.40
CA LEU A 71 -4.42 2.20 -1.38
C LEU A 71 -5.43 1.05 -1.53
N ALA A 72 -6.71 1.39 -1.64
CA ALA A 72 -7.77 0.40 -1.84
C ALA A 72 -7.58 -0.37 -3.16
N THR A 73 -7.20 0.33 -4.24
CA THR A 73 -6.94 -0.29 -5.54
C THR A 73 -5.72 -1.22 -5.51
N ALA A 74 -4.64 -0.80 -4.86
CA ALA A 74 -3.41 -1.59 -4.72
C ALA A 74 -3.66 -2.82 -3.86
N ALA A 75 -4.41 -2.68 -2.75
CA ALA A 75 -4.82 -3.80 -1.91
C ALA A 75 -5.65 -4.82 -2.69
N ALA A 76 -6.64 -4.36 -3.47
CA ALA A 76 -7.44 -5.22 -4.33
C ALA A 76 -6.60 -5.97 -5.38
N LYS A 77 -5.60 -5.30 -5.98
CA LYS A 77 -4.68 -5.94 -6.94
C LYS A 77 -3.80 -7.01 -6.29
N VAL A 78 -3.26 -6.73 -5.10
CA VAL A 78 -2.46 -7.69 -4.35
C VAL A 78 -3.31 -8.89 -3.93
N GLN A 79 -4.53 -8.66 -3.43
CA GLN A 79 -5.47 -9.72 -3.10
C GLN A 79 -5.75 -10.60 -4.32
N HIS A 80 -6.05 -10.01 -5.47
CA HIS A 80 -6.29 -10.75 -6.71
C HIS A 80 -5.06 -11.52 -7.20
N ALA A 81 -3.86 -10.95 -7.06
CA ALA A 81 -2.60 -11.64 -7.39
C ALA A 81 -2.35 -12.84 -6.45
N THR A 82 -2.62 -12.67 -5.16
CA THR A 82 -2.52 -13.73 -4.14
C THR A 82 -3.53 -14.85 -4.40
N GLU A 83 -4.78 -14.53 -4.70
CA GLU A 83 -5.81 -15.52 -5.05
C GLU A 83 -5.44 -16.29 -6.31
N LYS A 84 -4.92 -15.60 -7.34
CA LYS A 84 -4.41 -16.25 -8.55
C LYS A 84 -3.24 -17.18 -8.25
N ARG A 85 -2.32 -16.75 -7.39
CA ARG A 85 -1.17 -17.56 -6.97
C ARG A 85 -1.61 -18.78 -6.15
N GLN A 86 -2.59 -18.63 -5.26
CA GLN A 86 -3.17 -19.75 -4.51
C GLN A 86 -3.88 -20.74 -5.42
N ARG A 87 -4.65 -20.29 -6.42
CA ARG A 87 -5.22 -21.18 -7.43
C ARG A 87 -4.14 -21.93 -8.20
N MET A 88 -3.11 -21.24 -8.67
CA MET A 88 -2.00 -21.90 -9.37
C MET A 88 -1.27 -22.92 -8.49
N LEU A 89 -1.06 -22.62 -7.21
CA LEU A 89 -0.45 -23.55 -6.25
C LEU A 89 -1.36 -24.75 -5.98
N LYS A 90 -2.67 -24.53 -5.88
CA LYS A 90 -3.67 -25.59 -5.72
C LYS A 90 -3.72 -26.48 -6.96
N ASP A 91 -3.77 -25.89 -8.16
CA ASP A 91 -3.75 -26.60 -9.43
C ASP A 91 -2.45 -27.39 -9.62
N LEU A 92 -1.30 -26.84 -9.19
CA LEU A 92 -0.02 -27.55 -9.18
C LEU A 92 0.02 -28.69 -8.16
N ALA A 93 -0.54 -28.49 -6.95
CA ALA A 93 -0.63 -29.53 -5.93
C ALA A 93 -1.54 -30.69 -6.39
N GLU A 94 -2.68 -30.36 -7.00
CA GLU A 94 -3.61 -31.33 -7.61
C GLU A 94 -2.97 -32.05 -8.81
N GLN A 95 -2.22 -31.35 -9.67
CA GLN A 95 -1.50 -31.98 -10.80
C GLN A 95 -0.33 -32.88 -10.36
N MET A 96 0.33 -32.57 -9.25
CA MET A 96 1.46 -33.34 -8.74
C MET A 96 1.05 -34.49 -7.80
N ASN A 97 -0.24 -34.67 -7.53
CA ASN A 97 -0.76 -35.72 -6.65
C ASN A 97 -0.07 -35.74 -5.27
N LEU A 98 0.29 -34.54 -4.78
CA LEU A 98 0.80 -34.35 -3.43
C LEU A 98 -0.42 -34.34 -2.50
N ASP A 99 -0.73 -35.49 -1.93
CA ASP A 99 -1.58 -35.57 -0.73
C ASP A 99 -0.96 -34.66 0.33
N LEU A 100 -1.60 -33.51 0.53
CA LEU A 100 -1.36 -32.63 1.67
C LEU A 100 -2.16 -33.18 2.85
N ASP A 101 -1.71 -34.33 3.37
CA ASP A 101 -2.05 -34.81 4.72
C ASP A 101 -1.06 -34.24 5.73
#